data_AF-K1UL41-F1
#
_entry.id   AF-K1UL41-F1
#
_cell.length_a   1.000
_cell.length_b   1.000
_cell.length_c   1.000
_cell.angle_alpha   90.00
_cell.angle_beta   90.00
_cell.angle_gamma   90.00
#
_symmetry.space_group_name_H-M   'P 1'
#
loop_
_entity.id
_entity.type
_entity.pdbx_description
1 polymer ?
#
loop_
_entity_poly.entity_id
_entity_poly.type
_entity_poly.pdbx_seq_one_letter_code
_entity_poly.pdbx_strand_id
1 'polypeptide(L)'
;MVGTIEYSLETGKYYTKMQCRPMPYWCQGIFIADGKMLFAADDGESTFHIADNIYIADITEVPYTGLKEGTEVVRDTPFSVKLDKKGNPVKRTGLIAAGAKAGRLELFREMSDFRRAGEIEGLCIDPVTDDLLVLNNRGTQIILGMSQGPFTEEGYTGEIHEVYIYEKVK
;
A
#
# COMPACT_ATOMS: atom_id res chain seq x y z
N MET A 1 7.57 4.01 6.16
CA MET A 1 6.28 4.28 6.83
C MET A 1 5.20 4.26 5.77
N VAL A 2 4.35 3.23 5.72
CA VAL A 2 3.15 3.22 4.88
C VAL A 2 2.06 4.00 5.62
N GLY A 3 1.44 4.93 4.92
CA GLY A 3 0.27 5.64 5.39
C GLY A 3 -0.53 6.12 4.21
N THR A 4 -1.85 6.14 4.34
CA THR A 4 -2.75 6.63 3.30
C THR A 4 -3.05 8.10 3.53
N ILE A 5 -3.18 8.84 2.43
CA ILE A 5 -3.51 10.25 2.43
C ILE A 5 -4.79 10.42 1.64
N GLU A 6 -5.74 11.13 2.21
CA GLU A 6 -7.01 11.45 1.57
C GLU A 6 -7.00 12.91 1.13
N TYR A 7 -7.58 13.16 -0.04
CA TYR A 7 -7.83 14.49 -0.57
C TYR A 7 -9.31 14.62 -0.90
N SER A 8 -9.88 15.79 -0.65
CA SER A 8 -11.23 16.11 -1.09
C SER A 8 -11.25 16.19 -2.62
N LEU A 9 -12.10 15.41 -3.28
CA LEU A 9 -12.25 15.46 -4.74
C LEU A 9 -12.88 16.78 -5.21
N GLU A 10 -13.75 17.38 -4.40
CA GLU A 10 -14.40 18.66 -4.72
C GLU A 10 -13.40 19.82 -4.72
N THR A 11 -12.48 19.84 -3.75
CA THR A 11 -11.60 21.00 -3.53
C THR A 11 -10.13 20.76 -3.91
N GLY A 12 -9.75 19.50 -4.12
CA GLY A 12 -8.36 19.06 -4.30
C GLY A 12 -7.47 19.23 -3.05
N LYS A 13 -8.04 19.64 -1.91
CA LYS A 13 -7.28 19.92 -0.69
C LYS A 13 -7.05 18.66 0.13
N TYR A 14 -5.93 18.64 0.84
CA TYR A 14 -5.62 17.62 1.84
C TYR A 14 -6.76 17.51 2.85
N TYR A 15 -7.24 16.29 3.07
CA TYR A 15 -8.34 16.00 3.99
C TYR A 15 -7.82 15.41 5.29
N THR A 16 -7.09 14.30 5.20
CA THR A 16 -6.54 13.61 6.37
C THR A 16 -5.43 12.64 5.98
N LYS A 17 -4.79 12.06 6.98
CA LYS A 17 -3.78 11.01 6.84
C LYS A 17 -4.02 9.92 7.86
N MET A 18 -3.91 8.68 7.42
CA MET A 18 -3.87 7.51 8.28
C MET A 18 -2.47 6.89 8.25
N GLN A 19 -1.88 6.65 9.42
CA GLN A 19 -0.64 5.92 9.56
C GLN A 19 -0.95 4.45 9.92
N CYS A 20 -0.62 3.52 9.03
CA CYS A 20 -0.93 2.11 9.19
C CYS A 20 -0.11 1.45 10.31
N ARG A 21 -0.75 0.61 11.13
CA ARG A 21 -0.18 -0.14 12.26
C ARG A 21 -0.87 -1.52 12.39
N PRO A 22 -0.20 -2.65 12.10
CA PRO A 22 1.16 -2.74 11.58
C PRO A 22 1.30 -2.09 10.19
N MET A 23 2.52 -1.78 9.80
CA MET A 23 2.81 -1.23 8.48
C MET A 23 2.94 -2.40 7.50
N PRO A 24 2.03 -2.56 6.51
CA PRO A 24 2.20 -3.57 5.48
C PRO A 24 3.46 -3.24 4.69
N TYR A 25 4.31 -4.24 4.49
CA TYR A 25 5.52 -4.08 3.70
C TYR A 25 5.14 -4.11 2.21
N TRP A 26 5.83 -3.32 1.40
CA TRP A 26 5.52 -3.10 -0.03
C TRP A 26 4.03 -3.14 -0.40
N CYS A 27 3.26 -2.16 0.11
CA CYS A 27 1.87 -2.02 -0.28
C CYS A 27 1.78 -1.67 -1.78
N GLN A 28 1.23 -2.58 -2.59
CA GLN A 28 1.11 -2.46 -4.04
C GLN A 28 -0.26 -1.89 -4.47
N GLY A 29 -1.31 -2.17 -3.70
CA GLY A 29 -2.67 -1.72 -4.01
C GLY A 29 -3.54 -1.41 -2.80
N ILE A 30 -4.53 -0.53 -3.00
CA ILE A 30 -5.59 -0.25 -2.02
C ILE A 30 -6.95 -0.27 -2.68
N PHE A 31 -7.97 -0.70 -1.95
CA PHE A 31 -9.37 -0.65 -2.38
C PHE A 31 -10.26 -0.22 -1.22
N ILE A 32 -11.29 0.58 -1.49
CA ILE A 32 -12.21 1.10 -0.47
C ILE A 32 -13.62 0.64 -0.80
N ALA A 33 -14.29 -0.01 0.15
CA ALA A 33 -15.70 -0.36 0.10
C ALA A 33 -16.28 -0.37 1.53
N ASP A 34 -17.53 0.09 1.69
CA ASP A 34 -18.30 -0.01 2.93
C ASP A 34 -17.57 0.47 4.21
N GLY A 35 -16.84 1.60 4.09
CA GLY A 35 -16.08 2.16 5.21
C GLY A 35 -14.88 1.30 5.64
N LYS A 36 -14.48 0.34 4.80
CA LYS A 36 -13.29 -0.48 4.94
C LYS A 36 -12.30 -0.13 3.83
N MET A 37 -11.03 -0.26 4.17
CA MET A 37 -9.92 -0.16 3.22
C MET A 37 -9.15 -1.47 3.24
N LEU A 38 -9.04 -2.10 2.07
CA LEU A 38 -8.21 -3.27 1.83
C LEU A 38 -6.85 -2.85 1.29
N PHE A 39 -5.81 -3.59 1.64
CA PHE A 39 -4.43 -3.37 1.22
C PHE A 39 -3.86 -4.68 0.65
N ALA A 40 -3.36 -4.64 -0.59
CA ALA A 40 -2.53 -5.69 -1.16
C ALA A 40 -1.06 -5.40 -0.81
N ALA A 41 -0.39 -6.33 -0.15
CA ALA A 41 0.99 -6.17 0.31
C ALA A 41 1.88 -7.29 -0.21
N ASP A 42 2.92 -6.91 -0.94
CA ASP A 42 4.03 -7.77 -1.36
C ASP A 42 5.02 -7.91 -0.18
N ASP A 43 4.52 -8.54 0.88
CA ASP A 43 5.25 -8.74 2.13
C ASP A 43 5.63 -10.21 2.39
N GLY A 44 5.39 -11.05 1.38
CA GLY A 44 5.93 -12.39 1.29
C GLY A 44 7.34 -12.42 0.72
N GLU A 45 7.79 -13.65 0.45
CA GLU A 45 9.04 -13.93 -0.24
C GLU A 45 8.89 -15.32 -0.84
N SER A 46 8.50 -15.33 -2.12
CA SER A 46 8.11 -16.55 -2.82
C SER A 46 9.25 -17.58 -2.90
N THR A 47 10.51 -17.14 -2.93
CA THR A 47 11.69 -18.02 -2.90
C THR A 47 11.77 -18.84 -1.61
N PHE A 48 11.25 -18.32 -0.49
CA PHE A 48 11.23 -19.01 0.81
C PHE A 48 9.84 -19.54 1.18
N HIS A 49 8.90 -19.58 0.24
CA HIS A 49 7.52 -20.00 0.47
C HIS A 49 6.80 -19.18 1.56
N ILE A 50 7.12 -17.90 1.65
CA ILE A 50 6.41 -16.95 2.52
C ILE A 50 5.38 -16.24 1.66
N ALA A 51 4.11 -16.29 2.07
CA ALA A 51 3.00 -15.74 1.31
C ALA A 51 2.85 -14.24 1.50
N ASP A 52 2.38 -13.57 0.44
CA ASP A 52 1.86 -12.20 0.50
C ASP A 52 0.58 -12.13 1.31
N ASN A 53 0.23 -10.92 1.74
CA ASN A 53 -0.92 -10.71 2.62
C ASN A 53 -1.86 -9.61 2.10
N ILE A 54 -3.14 -9.80 2.41
CA ILE A 54 -4.16 -8.76 2.33
C ILE A 54 -4.47 -8.30 3.75
N TYR A 55 -4.45 -6.99 3.96
CA TYR A 55 -4.85 -6.36 5.22
C TYR A 55 -6.14 -5.57 5.05
N ILE A 56 -6.84 -5.37 6.15
CA ILE A 56 -8.05 -4.54 6.21
C ILE A 56 -7.93 -3.49 7.32
N ALA A 57 -8.50 -2.32 7.09
CA ALA A 57 -8.65 -1.27 8.09
C ALA A 57 -10.08 -0.70 8.09
N ASP A 58 -10.60 -0.39 9.27
CA ASP A 58 -11.80 0.42 9.41
C ASP A 58 -11.48 1.92 9.28
N ILE A 59 -12.17 2.56 8.33
CA ILE A 59 -12.00 3.97 7.99
C ILE A 59 -13.31 4.76 8.16
N THR A 60 -14.32 4.21 8.84
CA THR A 60 -15.58 4.92 9.12
C THR A 60 -15.37 6.15 10.01
N GLU A 61 -14.40 6.10 10.93
CA GLU A 61 -14.07 7.18 11.86
C GLU A 61 -12.70 7.81 11.55
N VAL A 62 -12.46 8.25 10.31
CA VAL A 62 -11.27 9.05 10.01
C VAL A 62 -11.62 10.54 10.17
N PRO A 63 -11.13 11.21 11.23
CA PRO A 63 -11.44 12.62 11.41
C PRO A 63 -10.82 13.46 10.29
N TYR A 64 -11.57 14.45 9.81
CA TYR A 64 -10.99 15.54 9.04
C TYR A 64 -9.96 16.25 9.89
N THR A 65 -8.71 16.25 9.43
CA THR A 65 -7.66 17.00 10.11
C THR A 65 -7.29 18.25 9.33
N GLY A 66 -7.39 18.22 8.00
CA GLY A 66 -7.19 19.37 7.14
C GLY A 66 -5.80 19.98 7.25
N LEU A 67 -5.70 21.26 6.90
CA LEU A 67 -4.48 22.04 7.08
C LEU A 67 -4.58 22.88 8.36
N LYS A 68 -3.48 23.00 9.09
CA LYS A 68 -3.34 23.91 10.24
C LYS A 68 -2.08 24.75 10.13
N GLU A 69 -2.08 25.92 10.75
CA GLU A 69 -0.86 26.70 10.91
C GLU A 69 0.19 25.89 11.68
N GLY A 70 1.40 25.79 11.13
CA GLY A 70 2.48 25.02 11.72
C GLY A 70 3.80 25.20 10.98
N THR A 71 4.80 24.46 11.44
CA THR A 71 6.15 24.47 10.86
C THR A 71 6.56 23.06 10.47
N GLU A 72 7.02 22.89 9.23
CA GLU A 72 7.51 21.61 8.72
C GLU A 72 8.83 21.77 7.96
N VAL A 73 9.53 20.66 7.74
CA VAL A 73 10.76 20.63 6.95
C VAL A 73 10.47 20.83 5.46
N VAL A 74 11.33 21.55 4.76
CA VAL A 74 11.26 21.71 3.32
C VAL A 74 11.85 20.47 2.65
N ARG A 75 11.07 19.81 1.79
CA ARG A 75 11.56 18.69 0.96
C ARG A 75 12.55 19.18 -0.10
N ASP A 76 13.59 18.39 -0.34
CA ASP A 76 14.57 18.62 -1.42
C ASP A 76 14.37 17.60 -2.55
N THR A 77 14.19 16.33 -2.18
CA THR A 77 13.77 15.25 -3.08
C THR A 77 12.58 14.49 -2.46
N PRO A 78 11.97 13.51 -3.16
CA PRO A 78 10.97 12.64 -2.56
C PRO A 78 11.47 11.92 -1.27
N PHE A 79 12.79 11.73 -1.17
CA PHE A 79 13.45 10.94 -0.12
C PHE A 79 14.33 11.76 0.82
N SER A 80 14.40 13.10 0.68
CA SER A 80 15.27 13.95 1.50
C SER A 80 14.66 15.31 1.87
N VAL A 81 15.19 15.90 2.94
CA VAL A 81 14.89 17.28 3.38
C VAL A 81 16.02 18.21 2.97
N LYS A 82 15.68 19.47 2.70
CA LYS A 82 16.65 20.50 2.37
C LYS A 82 17.45 20.87 3.61
N LEU A 83 18.77 20.87 3.50
CA LEU A 83 19.68 21.27 4.55
C LEU A 83 20.28 22.66 4.28
N ASP A 84 20.53 23.43 5.34
CA ASP A 84 21.29 24.66 5.26
C ASP A 84 22.81 24.37 5.16
N LYS A 85 23.63 25.44 5.04
CA LYS A 85 25.10 25.31 4.96
C LYS A 85 25.75 24.65 6.19
N LYS A 86 25.01 24.53 7.31
CA LYS A 86 25.45 23.91 8.56
C LYS A 86 24.89 22.49 8.73
N GLY A 87 24.12 21.99 7.76
CA GLY A 87 23.49 20.67 7.83
C GLY A 87 22.17 20.63 8.60
N ASN A 88 21.58 21.76 8.98
CA ASN A 88 20.30 21.78 9.68
C ASN A 88 19.13 21.73 8.68
N PRO A 89 18.02 21.03 8.98
CA PRO A 89 16.81 21.05 8.16
C PRO A 89 16.25 22.47 8.02
N VAL A 90 16.09 22.91 6.78
CA VAL A 90 15.36 24.13 6.44
C VAL A 90 13.89 23.89 6.72
N LYS A 91 13.25 24.83 7.42
CA LYS A 91 11.82 24.75 7.78
C LYS A 91 11.02 25.85 7.09
N ARG A 92 9.75 25.57 6.80
CA ARG A 92 8.76 26.57 6.37
C ARG A 92 7.63 26.67 7.40
N THR A 93 7.03 27.85 7.49
CA THR A 93 5.85 28.11 8.32
C THR A 93 4.66 28.43 7.42
N GLY A 94 3.49 27.91 7.77
CA GLY A 94 2.22 28.17 7.10
C GLY A 94 1.24 27.02 7.33
N LEU A 95 0.26 26.89 6.43
CA LEU A 95 -0.69 25.79 6.41
C LEU A 95 0.01 24.46 6.06
N ILE A 96 0.10 23.57 7.03
CA ILE A 96 0.67 22.22 6.90
C ILE A 96 -0.41 21.16 7.20
N ALA A 97 -0.21 19.93 6.70
CA ALA A 97 -1.07 18.80 7.01
C ALA A 97 -1.19 18.63 8.54
N ALA A 98 -2.41 18.71 9.05
CA ALA A 98 -2.67 18.56 10.47
C ALA A 98 -2.77 17.08 10.81
N GLY A 99 -1.98 16.61 11.78
CA GLY A 99 -2.19 15.31 12.43
C GLY A 99 -2.16 14.07 11.52
N ALA A 100 -2.37 12.92 12.15
CA ALA A 100 -2.63 11.65 11.48
C ALA A 100 -3.41 10.73 12.43
N LYS A 101 -4.34 9.93 11.91
CA LYS A 101 -4.97 8.84 12.66
C LYS A 101 -4.03 7.63 12.68
N ALA A 102 -3.91 6.95 13.82
CA ALA A 102 -3.37 5.61 13.86
C ALA A 102 -4.39 4.64 13.22
N GLY A 103 -4.08 4.11 12.04
CA GLY A 103 -4.88 3.10 11.36
C GLY A 103 -4.49 1.72 11.86
N ARG A 104 -5.35 1.09 12.64
CA ARG A 104 -5.14 -0.31 13.03
C ARG A 104 -5.48 -1.19 11.84
N LEU A 105 -4.49 -1.93 11.35
CA LEU A 105 -4.68 -2.92 10.31
C LEU A 105 -4.80 -4.30 10.95
N GLU A 106 -5.64 -5.12 10.35
CA GLU A 106 -5.84 -6.52 10.69
C GLU A 106 -5.50 -7.36 9.47
N LEU A 107 -4.92 -8.55 9.68
CA LEU A 107 -4.72 -9.51 8.61
C LEU A 107 -6.11 -9.95 8.14
N PHE A 108 -6.41 -9.71 6.86
CA PHE A 108 -7.65 -10.14 6.24
C PHE A 108 -7.50 -11.54 5.63
N ARG A 109 -6.41 -11.76 4.88
CA ARG A 109 -6.12 -13.05 4.24
C ARG A 109 -4.62 -13.19 3.98
N GLU A 110 -4.09 -14.38 4.26
CA GLU A 110 -2.78 -14.82 3.78
C GLU A 110 -2.94 -15.50 2.41
N MET A 111 -2.13 -15.12 1.43
CA MET A 111 -2.21 -15.57 0.03
C MET A 111 -1.41 -16.84 -0.24
N SER A 112 -1.55 -17.83 0.64
CA SER A 112 -0.79 -19.11 0.59
C SER A 112 -1.16 -20.03 -0.59
N ASP A 113 -2.13 -19.62 -1.39
CA ASP A 113 -2.56 -20.29 -2.61
C ASP A 113 -1.79 -19.88 -3.87
N PHE A 114 -0.97 -18.83 -3.78
CA PHE A 114 0.03 -18.54 -4.81
C PHE A 114 1.12 -19.62 -4.76
N ARG A 115 1.20 -20.45 -5.81
CA ARG A 115 2.11 -21.61 -5.86
C ARG A 115 3.36 -21.38 -6.70
N ARG A 116 3.50 -20.23 -7.35
CA ARG A 116 4.59 -19.89 -8.28
C ARG A 116 5.20 -18.56 -7.88
N ALA A 117 6.48 -18.38 -8.19
CA ALA A 117 7.21 -17.17 -7.85
C ALA A 117 6.62 -15.94 -8.56
N GLY A 118 6.35 -14.89 -7.79
CA GLY A 118 5.64 -13.67 -8.15
C GLY A 118 5.30 -12.81 -6.93
N GLU A 119 4.59 -11.71 -7.15
CA GLU A 119 4.19 -10.66 -6.19
C GLU A 119 2.74 -10.25 -6.43
N ILE A 120 1.97 -10.06 -5.36
CA ILE A 120 0.66 -9.41 -5.44
C ILE A 120 0.80 -7.96 -5.96
N GLU A 121 0.02 -7.58 -6.96
CA GLU A 121 0.12 -6.25 -7.59
C GLU A 121 -1.08 -5.35 -7.28
N GLY A 122 -2.18 -5.93 -6.80
CA GLY A 122 -3.38 -5.17 -6.46
C GLY A 122 -4.58 -6.04 -6.14
N LEU A 123 -5.68 -5.40 -5.74
CA LEU A 123 -6.95 -6.07 -5.48
C LEU A 123 -8.13 -5.12 -5.73
N CYS A 124 -9.32 -5.70 -5.93
CA CYS A 124 -10.60 -5.02 -5.85
C CYS A 124 -11.72 -5.97 -5.45
N ILE A 125 -12.90 -5.42 -5.14
CA ILE A 125 -14.13 -6.20 -4.97
C ILE A 125 -15.01 -5.98 -6.20
N ASP A 126 -15.52 -7.06 -6.80
CA ASP A 126 -16.51 -6.98 -7.86
C ASP A 126 -17.84 -6.45 -7.29
N PRO A 127 -18.36 -5.31 -7.76
CA PRO A 127 -19.58 -4.70 -7.20
C PRO A 127 -20.86 -5.46 -7.54
N VAL A 128 -20.81 -6.44 -8.45
CA VAL A 128 -21.96 -7.25 -8.88
C VAL A 128 -22.02 -8.56 -8.10
N THR A 129 -20.88 -9.21 -7.89
CA THR A 129 -20.81 -10.53 -7.24
C THR A 129 -20.32 -10.49 -5.80
N ASP A 130 -19.76 -9.36 -5.35
CA ASP A 130 -19.01 -9.21 -4.10
C ASP A 130 -17.76 -10.11 -4.01
N ASP A 131 -17.26 -10.62 -5.15
CA ASP A 131 -16.07 -11.46 -5.17
C ASP A 131 -14.81 -10.61 -5.00
N LEU A 132 -13.80 -11.17 -4.32
CA LEU A 132 -12.50 -10.55 -4.21
C LEU A 132 -11.66 -10.93 -5.44
N LEU A 133 -11.19 -9.92 -6.17
CA LEU A 133 -10.28 -10.06 -7.28
C LEU A 133 -8.88 -9.65 -6.82
N VAL A 134 -7.90 -10.51 -7.07
CA VAL A 134 -6.50 -10.24 -6.73
C VAL A 134 -5.64 -10.36 -7.98
N LEU A 135 -4.90 -9.31 -8.30
CA LEU A 135 -3.91 -9.30 -9.36
C LEU A 135 -2.57 -9.78 -8.79
N ASN A 136 -1.97 -10.77 -9.42
CA ASN A 136 -0.68 -11.33 -9.05
C ASN A 136 0.16 -11.53 -10.32
N ASN A 137 1.44 -11.15 -10.28
CA ASN A 137 2.36 -11.52 -11.33
C ASN A 137 3.01 -12.88 -11.05
N ARG A 138 3.65 -13.45 -12.07
CA ARG A 138 4.59 -14.55 -11.91
C ARG A 138 5.63 -14.52 -13.01
N GLY A 139 6.73 -15.23 -12.78
CA GLY A 139 7.83 -15.31 -13.75
C GLY A 139 8.99 -14.38 -13.44
N THR A 140 9.03 -13.86 -12.23
CA THR A 140 10.19 -13.25 -11.61
C THR A 140 10.59 -14.02 -10.36
N GLN A 141 11.87 -13.92 -10.00
CA GLN A 141 12.35 -14.35 -8.71
C GLN A 141 12.39 -13.14 -7.78
N ILE A 142 11.93 -13.30 -6.53
CA ILE A 142 12.00 -12.21 -5.55
C ILE A 142 13.32 -12.37 -4.80
N ILE A 143 14.15 -11.32 -4.87
CA ILE A 143 15.46 -11.30 -4.21
C ILE A 143 15.50 -10.10 -3.29
N LEU A 144 15.38 -10.36 -1.98
CA LEU A 144 15.38 -9.32 -0.94
C LEU A 144 14.26 -8.28 -1.14
N GLY A 145 13.07 -8.75 -1.57
CA GLY A 145 11.91 -7.90 -1.85
C GLY A 145 12.03 -7.09 -3.14
N MET A 146 12.84 -7.54 -4.10
CA MET A 146 12.91 -6.96 -5.44
C MET A 146 12.68 -8.03 -6.50
N SER A 147 11.63 -7.86 -7.31
CA SER A 147 11.38 -8.63 -8.52
C SER A 147 12.57 -8.64 -9.48
N GLN A 148 13.04 -9.84 -9.84
CA GLN A 148 14.09 -10.11 -10.82
C GLN A 148 13.54 -11.02 -11.93
N GLY A 149 13.22 -10.43 -13.07
CA GLY A 149 12.69 -11.15 -14.23
C GLY A 149 13.67 -11.20 -15.42
N PRO A 150 13.50 -12.18 -16.33
CA PRO A 150 12.62 -13.33 -16.22
C PRO A 150 13.26 -14.48 -15.42
N PHE A 151 12.44 -15.25 -14.71
CA PHE A 151 12.89 -16.42 -13.95
C PHE A 151 13.12 -17.62 -14.89
N THR A 152 14.25 -17.59 -15.61
CA THR A 152 14.54 -18.51 -16.72
C THR A 152 14.65 -19.98 -16.29
N GLU A 153 15.05 -20.23 -15.05
CA GLU A 153 15.20 -21.55 -14.44
C GLU A 153 13.87 -22.30 -14.33
N GLU A 154 12.75 -21.57 -14.21
CA GLU A 154 11.39 -22.12 -14.25
C GLU A 154 10.75 -22.06 -15.66
N GLY A 155 11.52 -21.66 -16.68
CA GLY A 155 11.08 -21.61 -18.07
C GLY A 155 10.31 -20.36 -18.47
N TYR A 156 10.35 -19.29 -17.66
CA TYR A 156 9.75 -18.02 -18.01
C TYR A 156 10.58 -17.24 -19.03
N THR A 157 9.90 -16.62 -19.99
CA THR A 157 10.50 -15.67 -20.95
C THR A 157 10.14 -14.22 -20.63
N GLY A 158 9.34 -14.00 -19.58
CA GLY A 158 8.82 -12.70 -19.16
C GLY A 158 7.81 -12.88 -18.03
N GLU A 159 7.37 -11.74 -17.48
CA GLU A 159 6.31 -11.68 -16.48
C GLU A 159 4.95 -12.04 -17.08
N ILE A 160 4.14 -12.75 -16.30
CA ILE A 160 2.76 -13.11 -16.64
C ILE A 160 1.88 -12.58 -15.52
N HIS A 161 0.83 -11.84 -15.87
CA HIS A 161 -0.11 -11.28 -14.90
C HIS A 161 -1.41 -12.09 -14.92
N GLU A 162 -1.88 -12.46 -13.73
CA GLU A 162 -3.04 -13.31 -13.54
C GLU A 162 -4.00 -12.67 -12.53
N VAL A 163 -5.30 -12.82 -12.77
CA VAL A 163 -6.35 -12.39 -11.85
C VAL A 163 -6.91 -13.63 -11.18
N TYR A 164 -6.81 -13.69 -9.86
CA TYR A 164 -7.41 -14.71 -9.02
C TYR A 164 -8.75 -14.20 -8.51
N ILE A 165 -9.80 -15.03 -8.62
CA ILE A 165 -11.16 -14.71 -8.19
C ILE A 165 -11.49 -15.55 -6.97
N TYR A 166 -11.85 -14.88 -5.88
CA TYR A 166 -12.25 -15.48 -4.62
C TYR A 166 -13.73 -15.23 -4.39
N GLU A 167 -14.51 -16.30 -4.56
CA GLU A 167 -15.95 -16.23 -4.37
C GLU A 167 -16.31 -15.91 -2.91
N LYS A 168 -17.28 -15.02 -2.72
CA LYS A 168 -17.83 -14.76 -1.39
C LYS A 168 -18.45 -16.03 -0.82
N VAL A 169 -17.99 -16.45 0.36
CA VAL A 169 -18.60 -17.57 1.10
C VAL A 169 -20.04 -17.20 1.45
N LYS A 170 -20.99 -18.03 1.01
CA LYS A 170 -22.43 -17.87 1.24
C LYS A 170 -22.87 -18.36 2.62
#